data_AF-A0A6B3NRY3-F1
#
_entry.id   AF-A0A6B3NRY3-F1
#
_cell.length_a   1.000
_cell.length_b   1.000
_cell.length_c   1.000
_cell.angle_alpha   90.00
_cell.angle_beta   90.00
_cell.angle_gamma   90.00
#
_symmetry.space_group_name_H-M   'P 1'
#
loop_
_entity.id
_entity.type
_entity.pdbx_description
1 polymer ?
#
loop_
_entity_poly.entity_id
_entity_poly.type
_entity_poly.pdbx_seq_one_letter_code
_entity_poly.pdbx_strand_id
1 'polypeptide(L)'
;MNKIVIFLGPSLPRAEAREIVDAVYLPPAKQSDLISAVTTYKPDIIALIDGVFLSYPSVWHKEILYALQQGVAVYGASSMGALRAAETSDFGMVGVGAIYRMYASGELIDDDEVALIHGQEDTG
;
A
#
# COMPACT_ATOMS: atom_id res chain seq x y z
N MET A 1 -9.86 -15.96 -13.14
CA MET A 1 -9.12 -14.69 -13.06
C MET A 1 -8.89 -14.41 -11.58
N ASN A 2 -7.69 -13.98 -11.22
CA ASN A 2 -7.38 -13.66 -9.83
C ASN A 2 -8.10 -12.36 -9.43
N LYS A 3 -8.62 -12.30 -8.21
CA LYS A 3 -9.27 -11.11 -7.66
C LYS A 3 -8.22 -10.21 -7.02
N ILE A 4 -8.03 -9.04 -7.62
CA ILE A 4 -6.98 -8.08 -7.23
C ILE A 4 -7.61 -6.87 -6.56
N VAL A 5 -7.06 -6.47 -5.41
CA VAL A 5 -7.37 -5.20 -4.74
C VAL A 5 -6.12 -4.34 -4.72
N ILE A 6 -6.24 -3.07 -5.11
CA ILE A 6 -5.13 -2.12 -5.17
C ILE A 6 -5.49 -0.87 -4.37
N PHE A 7 -4.68 -0.53 -3.37
CA PHE A 7 -4.77 0.74 -2.63
C PHE A 7 -3.91 1.79 -3.33
N LEU A 8 -4.56 2.77 -3.97
CA LEU A 8 -3.90 3.71 -4.87
C LEU A 8 -4.45 5.15 -4.78
N GLY A 9 -3.51 6.09 -4.82
CA GLY A 9 -3.65 7.55 -4.90
C GLY A 9 -2.74 8.24 -3.88
N PRO A 10 -1.97 9.28 -4.23
CA PRO A 10 -1.90 9.98 -5.51
C PRO A 10 -0.79 9.47 -6.46
N SER A 11 -0.04 8.41 -6.14
CA SER A 11 1.15 8.00 -6.91
C SER A 11 0.86 7.71 -8.40
N LEU A 12 -0.36 7.26 -8.74
CA LEU A 12 -0.83 7.08 -10.12
C LEU A 12 -2.33 7.38 -10.22
N PRO A 13 -2.80 8.11 -11.25
CA PRO A 13 -4.23 8.30 -11.47
C PRO A 13 -4.94 6.98 -11.71
N ARG A 14 -6.09 6.79 -11.06
CA ARG A 14 -6.87 5.55 -11.18
C ARG A 14 -7.34 5.25 -12.61
N ALA A 15 -7.56 6.29 -13.41
CA ALA A 15 -7.94 6.12 -14.82
C ALA A 15 -6.84 5.39 -15.58
N GLU A 16 -5.59 5.85 -15.46
CA GLU A 16 -4.42 5.21 -16.07
C GLU A 16 -4.17 3.81 -15.49
N ALA A 17 -4.30 3.63 -14.18
CA ALA A 17 -4.11 2.33 -13.55
C ALA A 17 -5.08 1.26 -14.11
N ARG A 18 -6.34 1.63 -14.36
CA ARG A 18 -7.36 0.74 -14.94
C ARG A 18 -7.06 0.31 -16.36
N GLU A 19 -6.25 1.07 -17.10
CA GLU A 19 -5.79 0.67 -18.44
C GLU A 19 -4.72 -0.42 -18.37
N ILE A 20 -4.01 -0.53 -17.24
CA ILE A 20 -2.94 -1.52 -17.01
C ILE A 20 -3.52 -2.83 -16.50
N VAL A 21 -4.41 -2.77 -15.51
CA VAL A 21 -5.00 -3.96 -14.88
C VAL A 21 -6.43 -3.72 -14.40
N ASP A 22 -7.31 -4.68 -14.71
CA ASP A 22 -8.66 -4.73 -14.15
C ASP A 22 -8.59 -5.24 -12.69
N ALA A 23 -8.95 -4.36 -11.76
CA ALA A 23 -8.82 -4.59 -10.33
C ALA A 23 -9.81 -3.73 -9.54
N VAL A 24 -10.03 -4.08 -8.28
CA VAL A 24 -10.74 -3.23 -7.33
C VAL A 24 -9.79 -2.17 -6.81
N TYR A 25 -9.99 -0.92 -7.24
CA TYR A 25 -9.19 0.23 -6.79
C TYR A 25 -9.82 0.89 -5.57
N LEU A 26 -9.09 0.89 -4.46
CA LEU A 26 -9.43 1.52 -3.19
C LEU A 26 -8.61 2.81 -2.97
N PRO A 27 -9.06 3.73 -2.09
CA PRO A 27 -8.26 4.91 -1.70
C PRO A 27 -6.91 4.51 -1.09
N PRO A 28 -5.94 5.44 -0.99
CA PRO A 28 -4.75 5.20 -0.17
C PRO A 28 -5.14 4.62 1.19
N ALA A 29 -4.48 3.53 1.56
CA ALA A 29 -4.85 2.73 2.70
C ALA A 29 -4.59 3.45 4.03
N LYS A 30 -5.50 3.27 4.99
CA LYS A 30 -5.29 3.59 6.41
C LYS A 30 -5.40 2.33 7.26
N GLN A 31 -5.18 2.48 8.56
CA GLN A 31 -5.37 1.41 9.52
C GLN A 31 -6.73 0.73 9.36
N SER A 32 -6.72 -0.60 9.43
CA SER A 32 -7.86 -1.53 9.27
C SER A 32 -8.35 -1.74 7.84
N ASP A 33 -7.85 -1.00 6.85
CA ASP A 33 -8.31 -1.14 5.47
C ASP A 33 -7.89 -2.48 4.84
N LEU A 34 -6.69 -3.00 5.18
CA LEU A 34 -6.24 -4.29 4.64
C LEU A 34 -7.10 -5.43 5.17
N ILE A 35 -7.43 -5.41 6.47
CA ILE A 35 -8.36 -6.38 7.06
C ILE A 35 -9.73 -6.27 6.40
N SER A 36 -10.22 -5.05 6.22
CA SER A 36 -11.50 -4.78 5.56
C SER A 36 -11.51 -5.30 4.12
N ALA A 37 -10.41 -5.13 3.39
CA ALA A 37 -10.28 -5.62 2.03
C ALA A 37 -10.27 -7.15 1.96
N VAL A 38 -9.51 -7.82 2.82
CA VAL A 38 -9.46 -9.29 2.91
C VAL A 38 -10.85 -9.86 3.19
N THR A 39 -11.57 -9.29 4.16
CA THR A 39 -12.88 -9.78 4.59
C THR A 39 -13.99 -9.49 3.57
N THR A 40 -14.00 -8.30 2.97
CA THR A 40 -15.04 -7.86 2.04
C THR A 40 -14.85 -8.44 0.65
N TYR A 41 -13.63 -8.33 0.12
CA TYR A 41 -13.35 -8.72 -1.26
C TYR A 41 -12.84 -10.15 -1.37
N LYS A 42 -12.22 -10.74 -0.33
CA LYS A 42 -11.55 -12.05 -0.44
C LYS A 42 -10.61 -12.11 -1.66
N PRO A 43 -9.67 -11.16 -1.79
CA PRO A 43 -8.78 -11.10 -2.94
C PRO A 43 -7.76 -12.24 -2.90
N ASP A 44 -7.27 -12.64 -4.06
CA ASP A 44 -6.08 -13.47 -4.19
C ASP A 44 -4.81 -12.62 -4.03
N ILE A 45 -4.90 -11.34 -4.40
CA ILE A 45 -3.77 -10.40 -4.44
C ILE A 45 -4.19 -9.04 -3.86
N ILE A 46 -3.34 -8.48 -2.99
CA ILE A 46 -3.40 -7.09 -2.56
C ILE A 46 -2.13 -6.37 -3.01
N ALA A 47 -2.28 -5.24 -3.68
CA ALA A 47 -1.18 -4.30 -3.91
C ALA A 47 -1.40 -3.04 -3.06
N LEU A 48 -0.49 -2.80 -2.12
CA LEU A 48 -0.41 -1.58 -1.33
C LEU A 48 0.57 -0.63 -2.03
N ILE A 49 0.05 0.41 -2.67
CA ILE A 49 0.88 1.42 -3.35
C ILE A 49 0.95 2.67 -2.48
N ASP A 50 -0.22 3.19 -2.13
CA ASP A 50 -0.33 4.42 -1.34
C ASP A 50 -1.06 4.17 -0.02
N GLY A 51 -0.64 4.93 0.99
CA GLY A 51 -1.30 4.98 2.28
C GLY A 51 -1.33 6.39 2.83
N VAL A 52 -2.23 6.65 3.77
CA VAL A 52 -2.34 7.95 4.44
C VAL A 52 -1.52 7.96 5.73
N PHE A 53 -0.88 9.09 6.00
CA PHE A 53 -0.10 9.37 7.20
C PHE A 53 -0.66 10.63 7.89
N LEU A 54 -0.28 10.85 9.16
CA LEU A 54 -0.72 11.98 10.01
C LEU A 54 -2.18 11.93 10.46
N SER A 55 -3.13 12.33 9.60
CA SER A 55 -4.54 12.54 9.98
C SER A 55 -5.26 11.24 10.33
N TYR A 56 -4.71 10.11 9.91
CA TYR A 56 -5.17 8.77 10.24
C TYR A 56 -3.97 7.89 10.55
N PRO A 57 -4.11 6.92 11.46
CA PRO A 57 -3.07 5.92 11.68
C PRO A 57 -2.83 5.13 10.39
N SER A 58 -1.57 4.88 10.09
CA SER A 58 -1.15 4.09 8.94
C SER A 58 -1.44 2.60 9.11
N VAL A 59 -1.42 1.89 7.98
CA VAL A 59 -1.58 0.43 7.93
C VAL A 59 -0.61 -0.25 8.89
N TRP A 60 -1.11 -1.11 9.76
CA TRP A 60 -0.24 -1.85 10.68
C TRP A 60 0.39 -3.07 10.01
N HIS A 61 1.63 -3.38 10.38
CA HIS A 61 2.30 -4.63 10.04
C HIS A 61 1.41 -5.86 10.26
N LYS A 62 0.65 -5.89 11.37
CA LYS A 62 -0.24 -7.01 11.71
C LYS A 62 -1.37 -7.23 10.69
N GLU A 63 -1.81 -6.19 9.99
CA GLU A 63 -2.81 -6.34 8.94
C GLU A 63 -2.25 -7.05 7.71
N ILE A 64 -1.00 -6.74 7.38
CA ILE A 64 -0.26 -7.40 6.30
C ILE A 64 -0.02 -8.87 6.65
N LEU A 65 0.48 -9.14 7.86
CA LEU A 65 0.66 -10.51 8.35
C LEU A 65 -0.65 -11.29 8.33
N TYR A 66 -1.76 -10.65 8.71
CA TYR A 66 -3.09 -11.26 8.63
C TYR A 66 -3.45 -11.62 7.19
N ALA A 67 -3.28 -10.71 6.23
CA ALA A 67 -3.55 -10.98 4.82
C ALA A 67 -2.70 -12.14 4.28
N LEU A 68 -1.40 -12.14 4.57
CA LEU A 68 -0.48 -13.23 4.21
C LEU A 68 -0.92 -14.56 4.81
N GLN A 69 -1.34 -14.58 6.08
CA GLN A 69 -1.85 -15.76 6.76
C GLN A 69 -3.13 -16.30 6.11
N GLN A 70 -3.95 -15.44 5.50
CA GLN A 70 -5.13 -15.86 4.72
C GLN A 70 -4.77 -16.40 3.33
N GLY A 71 -3.48 -16.50 2.99
CA GLY A 71 -3.01 -16.95 1.68
C GLY A 71 -3.08 -15.87 0.59
N VAL A 72 -3.31 -14.61 0.96
CA VAL A 72 -3.33 -13.49 0.01
C VAL A 72 -1.90 -13.10 -0.31
N ALA A 73 -1.56 -13.00 -1.60
CA ALA A 73 -0.27 -12.46 -2.01
C ALA A 73 -0.29 -10.93 -1.83
N VAL A 74 0.61 -10.40 -1.00
CA VAL A 74 0.68 -8.96 -0.72
C VAL A 74 1.93 -8.36 -1.36
N TYR A 75 1.73 -7.33 -2.18
CA TYR A 75 2.79 -6.57 -2.83
C TYR A 75 2.81 -5.14 -2.30
N GLY A 76 4.01 -4.58 -2.14
CA GLY A 76 4.20 -3.19 -1.72
C GLY A 76 5.16 -2.44 -2.64
N ALA A 77 4.81 -1.22 -3.02
CA ALA A 77 5.64 -0.35 -3.85
C ALA A 77 5.39 1.13 -3.53
N SER A 78 6.17 2.02 -4.14
CA SER A 78 6.08 3.48 -3.95
C SER A 78 6.18 3.88 -2.47
N SER A 79 5.63 5.03 -2.09
CA SER A 79 5.38 5.59 -0.74
C SER A 79 5.24 4.57 0.42
N MET A 80 4.07 4.50 1.08
CA MET A 80 3.84 3.66 2.25
C MET A 80 3.93 2.17 1.94
N GLY A 81 3.61 1.77 0.71
CA GLY A 81 3.68 0.39 0.26
C GLY A 81 5.09 -0.18 0.31
N ALA A 82 6.10 0.57 -0.13
CA ALA A 82 7.49 0.12 -0.09
C ALA A 82 8.01 0.00 1.34
N LEU A 83 7.71 0.98 2.20
CA LEU A 83 8.12 0.95 3.61
C LEU A 83 7.57 -0.31 4.28
N ARG A 84 6.25 -0.52 4.16
CA ARG A 84 5.60 -1.71 4.74
C ARG A 84 6.14 -3.01 4.17
N ALA A 85 6.46 -3.04 2.88
CA ALA A 85 7.10 -4.20 2.28
C ALA A 85 8.51 -4.44 2.83
N ALA A 86 9.33 -3.41 3.05
CA ALA A 86 10.65 -3.55 3.65
C ALA A 86 10.54 -4.13 5.06
N GLU A 87 9.65 -3.56 5.88
CA GLU A 87 9.43 -3.99 7.27
C GLU A 87 8.82 -5.40 7.40
N THR A 88 8.10 -5.88 6.39
CA THR A 88 7.39 -7.18 6.43
C THR A 88 7.89 -8.21 5.41
N SER A 89 9.00 -7.92 4.73
CA SER A 89 9.58 -8.80 3.70
C SER A 89 9.93 -10.19 4.24
N ASP A 90 10.52 -10.26 5.44
CA ASP A 90 10.85 -11.52 6.12
C ASP A 90 9.62 -12.41 6.41
N PHE A 91 8.41 -11.84 6.36
CA PHE A 91 7.16 -12.56 6.58
C PHE A 91 6.43 -12.91 5.28
N GLY A 92 6.93 -12.48 4.12
CA GLY A 92 6.41 -12.85 2.80
C GLY A 92 5.71 -11.74 2.01
N MET A 93 5.68 -10.50 2.51
CA MET A 93 5.26 -9.37 1.66
C MET A 93 6.33 -9.10 0.59
N VAL A 94 5.90 -8.89 -0.65
CA VAL A 94 6.82 -8.69 -1.78
C VAL A 94 6.97 -7.21 -2.07
N GLY A 95 8.18 -6.68 -1.84
CA GLY A 95 8.52 -5.31 -2.20
C GLY A 95 8.93 -5.15 -3.66
N VAL A 96 8.48 -4.07 -4.30
CA VAL A 96 8.71 -3.80 -5.73
C VAL A 96 9.24 -2.38 -5.94
N GLY A 97 10.24 -2.25 -6.81
CA GLY A 97 10.73 -0.96 -7.29
C GLY A 97 11.90 -0.37 -6.48
N ALA A 98 12.31 0.83 -6.87
CA ALA A 98 13.50 1.50 -6.30
C ALA A 98 13.29 1.92 -4.84
N ILE A 99 12.13 2.51 -4.52
CA ILE A 99 11.82 2.99 -3.17
C ILE A 99 11.88 1.85 -2.15
N TYR A 100 11.35 0.67 -2.49
CA TYR A 100 11.48 -0.52 -1.65
C TYR A 100 12.94 -0.91 -1.41
N ARG A 101 13.79 -0.90 -2.45
CA ARG A 101 15.20 -1.23 -2.29
C ARG A 101 15.93 -0.22 -1.40
N MET A 102 15.57 1.06 -1.46
CA MET A 102 16.13 2.09 -0.60
C MET A 102 15.76 1.83 0.87
N TYR A 103 14.49 1.53 1.17
CA TYR A 103 14.09 1.13 2.53
C TYR A 103 14.74 -0.19 2.99
N ALA A 104 14.73 -1.22 2.14
CA ALA A 104 15.28 -2.53 2.48
C ALA A 104 16.80 -2.52 2.71
N SER A 105 17.52 -1.56 2.11
CA SER A 105 18.96 -1.37 2.34
C SER A 105 19.27 -0.45 3.51
N GLY A 106 18.27 0.21 4.11
CA GLY A 106 18.46 1.23 5.14
C GLY A 106 18.98 2.56 4.62
N GLU A 107 18.92 2.82 3.31
CA GLU A 107 19.21 4.14 2.72
C GLU A 107 18.14 5.17 3.14
N LEU A 108 16.89 4.71 3.27
CA LEU A 108 15.78 5.45 3.89
C LEU A 108 15.48 4.84 5.26
N ILE A 109 15.42 5.67 6.30
CA ILE A 109 15.40 5.20 7.70
C ILE A 109 14.13 5.66 8.47
N ASP A 110 13.27 6.54 7.93
CA ASP A 110 12.15 7.07 8.74
C ASP A 110 10.84 7.38 7.96
N ASP A 111 9.73 7.34 8.71
CA ASP A 111 8.31 7.54 8.31
C ASP A 111 8.03 8.97 7.75
N ASP A 112 8.94 9.92 7.96
CA ASP A 112 8.75 11.33 7.63
C ASP A 112 8.83 11.65 6.12
N GLU A 113 9.45 10.80 5.30
CA GLU A 113 9.51 10.99 3.83
C GLU A 113 8.26 10.49 3.09
N VAL A 114 7.34 9.82 3.80
CA VAL A 114 6.08 9.27 3.25
C VAL A 114 4.93 10.29 3.34
N ALA A 115 5.15 11.40 4.05
CA ALA A 115 4.22 12.52 4.15
C ALA A 115 4.11 13.25 2.80
N LEU A 116 3.27 12.71 1.91
CA LEU A 116 2.72 13.49 0.82
C LEU A 116 1.85 14.59 1.44
N ILE A 117 2.45 15.77 1.63
CA ILE A 117 1.74 16.98 2.04
C ILE A 117 0.65 17.20 0.98
N HIS A 118 -0.58 16.82 1.31
CA HIS A 118 -1.75 17.36 0.63
C HIS A 118 -1.84 18.83 1.01
N GLY A 119 -1.11 19.66 0.27
CA GLY A 119 -1.31 21.10 0.30
C GLY A 119 -2.78 21.33 -0.03
N GLN A 120 -3.51 21.91 0.92
CA GLN A 120 -4.84 22.44 0.65
C GLN A 120 -4.72 23.38 -0.56
N GLU A 121 -5.56 23.17 -1.57
CA GLU A 121 -5.83 24.21 -2.56
C GLU A 121 -6.40 25.41 -1.80
N ASP A 122 -5.56 26.42 -1.62
CA ASP A 122 -5.97 27.75 -1.21
C ASP A 122 -6.57 28.41 -2.45
N THR A 123 -7.89 28.48 -2.50
CA THR A 123 -8.61 29.38 -3.42
C THR A 123 -9.64 30.11 -2.60
N GLY A 124 -9.37 31.41 -2.40
CA GLY A 124 -10.24 32.37 -1.74
C GLY A 124 -11.44 32.81 -2.56
#